data_AF-A0A1R3HIC6-F1
#
_entry.id   AF-A0A1R3HIC6-F1
#
_cell.length_a   1.000
_cell.length_b   1.000
_cell.length_c   1.000
_cell.angle_alpha   90.00
_cell.angle_beta   90.00
_cell.angle_gamma   90.00
#
_symmetry.space_group_name_H-M   'P 1'
#
loop_
_entity.id
_entity.type
_entity.pdbx_description
1 polymer ?
#
loop_
_entity_poly.entity_id
_entity_poly.type
_entity_poly.pdbx_seq_one_letter_code
_entity_poly.pdbx_strand_id
1 'polypeptide(L)'
;MLNGFINQISYPSTRLASSNELRQDPSLVTIVKIILKFLEDYTPLGKDGSLLLKLWLGVMGNFDMDSFNLPTILNDNFVLEQLYTEGATDYWPPRLSLQDCYKEIIDLDATERVIDMDIVGEHRLGFIITSPPTLAATLYTSFNLDLDDHSALHNLKLIVPTTPQQEQSQNMQPIKILILNAGGIRNPAFTPSFTHLCNHHNPHVALVTETRVGGVESRTHRMSMNFPYSSYLQPVGYFGGQWLLWNSNFFTCQLICRTDRSLVAKLRINTP
;
A
#
# COMPACT_ATOMS: atom_id res chain seq x y z
N MET A 1 10.89 11.80 -6.30
CA MET A 1 10.67 12.00 -7.75
C MET A 1 11.91 11.76 -8.58
N LEU A 2 12.74 12.77 -8.87
CA LEU A 2 13.90 12.55 -9.73
C LEU A 2 14.94 11.71 -8.98
N ASN A 3 15.34 12.04 -7.75
CA ASN A 3 16.43 11.28 -7.10
C ASN A 3 16.08 9.84 -6.71
N GLY A 4 14.89 9.48 -6.24
CA GLY A 4 14.56 8.09 -5.89
C GLY A 4 14.25 7.18 -7.10
N PHE A 5 13.48 7.70 -8.05
CA PHE A 5 13.17 7.04 -9.33
C PHE A 5 14.41 6.99 -10.24
N ILE A 6 15.28 8.03 -10.26
CA ILE A 6 16.59 8.00 -10.95
C ILE A 6 17.62 7.16 -10.21
N ASN A 7 17.67 7.13 -8.87
CA ASN A 7 18.66 6.32 -8.16
C ASN A 7 18.42 4.80 -8.34
N GLN A 8 17.21 4.39 -8.72
CA GLN A 8 16.91 3.01 -9.07
C GLN A 8 16.85 2.76 -10.59
N ILE A 9 16.60 3.81 -11.39
CA ILE A 9 16.73 3.74 -12.84
C ILE A 9 18.16 4.13 -13.18
N SER A 10 19.04 3.11 -13.14
CA SER A 10 20.29 3.13 -13.91
C SER A 10 20.02 3.82 -15.25
N TYR A 11 20.87 4.77 -15.69
CA TYR A 11 20.72 5.45 -16.98
C TYR A 11 20.13 4.45 -17.97
N PRO A 12 18.92 4.69 -18.53
CA PRO A 12 18.22 3.64 -19.23
C PRO A 12 19.17 3.11 -20.31
N SER A 13 19.65 1.87 -20.10
CA SER A 13 20.65 1.27 -20.98
C SER A 13 20.07 1.09 -22.39
N THR A 14 18.75 1.21 -22.48
CA THR A 14 17.91 1.10 -23.66
C THR A 14 16.84 2.20 -23.63
N ARG A 15 16.47 2.78 -24.78
CA ARG A 15 15.46 3.85 -24.86
C ARG A 15 14.11 3.36 -24.32
N LEU A 16 13.27 4.22 -23.76
CA LEU A 16 11.95 3.82 -23.26
C LEU A 16 11.08 3.17 -24.37
N ALA A 17 11.24 3.62 -25.62
CA ALA A 17 10.62 3.02 -26.81
C ALA A 17 11.02 1.54 -27.08
N SER A 18 12.10 1.06 -26.46
CA SER A 18 12.57 -0.32 -26.56
C SER A 18 12.15 -1.20 -25.38
N SER A 19 11.50 -0.65 -24.35
CA SER A 19 10.87 -1.43 -23.29
C SER A 19 9.80 -2.36 -23.88
N ASN A 20 9.79 -3.61 -23.43
CA ASN A 20 8.75 -4.57 -23.82
C ASN A 20 7.44 -4.26 -23.10
N GLU A 21 7.54 -3.77 -21.87
CA GLU A 21 6.43 -3.42 -20.99
C GLU A 21 5.59 -2.30 -21.61
N LEU A 22 6.21 -1.22 -22.11
CA LEU A 22 5.51 -0.14 -22.81
C LEU A 22 4.93 -0.53 -24.16
N ARG A 23 5.48 -1.57 -24.81
CA ARG A 23 4.91 -2.13 -26.04
C ARG A 23 3.70 -3.02 -25.78
N GLN A 24 3.66 -3.65 -24.61
CA GLN A 24 2.59 -4.56 -24.21
C GLN A 24 1.45 -3.84 -23.49
N ASP A 25 1.73 -2.73 -22.82
CA ASP A 25 0.74 -1.96 -22.06
C ASP A 25 0.66 -0.48 -22.50
N PRO A 26 -0.34 -0.14 -23.33
CA PRO A 26 -0.61 1.23 -23.74
C PRO A 26 -0.95 2.20 -22.59
N SER A 27 -1.36 1.70 -21.42
CA SER A 27 -1.70 2.55 -20.28
C SER A 27 -0.45 3.23 -19.70
N LEU A 28 0.70 2.54 -19.71
CA LEU A 28 1.99 3.10 -19.26
C LEU A 28 2.42 4.30 -20.11
N VAL A 29 2.19 4.25 -21.43
CA VAL A 29 2.45 5.40 -22.32
C VAL A 29 1.59 6.60 -21.91
N THR A 30 0.34 6.35 -21.54
CA THR A 30 -0.58 7.41 -21.10
C THR A 30 -0.13 8.01 -19.76
N ILE A 31 0.30 7.19 -18.80
CA ILE A 31 0.86 7.66 -17.52
C ILE A 31 2.12 8.51 -17.74
N VAL A 32 3.03 8.08 -18.62
CA VAL A 32 4.23 8.86 -18.96
C VAL A 32 3.86 10.22 -19.56
N LYS A 33 2.87 10.26 -20.47
CA LYS A 33 2.34 11.52 -21.00
C LYS A 33 1.72 12.40 -19.91
N ILE A 34 0.97 11.82 -18.97
CA ILE A 34 0.40 12.55 -17.83
C ILE A 34 1.51 13.20 -17.00
N ILE A 35 2.55 12.45 -16.63
CA ILE A 35 3.69 12.97 -15.87
C ILE A 35 4.39 14.11 -16.63
N LEU A 36 4.67 13.90 -17.92
CA LEU A 36 5.32 14.91 -18.75
C LEU A 36 4.48 16.19 -18.89
N LYS A 37 3.16 16.05 -19.13
CA LYS A 37 2.25 17.19 -19.26
C LYS A 37 2.08 17.91 -17.93
N PHE A 38 1.99 17.17 -16.83
CA PHE A 38 1.92 17.74 -15.50
C PHE A 38 3.16 18.56 -15.16
N LEU A 39 4.36 18.02 -15.42
CA LEU A 39 5.61 18.76 -15.25
C LEU A 39 5.64 20.04 -16.09
N GLU A 40 5.18 19.96 -17.34
CA GLU A 40 5.16 21.06 -18.28
C GLU A 40 4.21 22.20 -17.87
N ASP A 41 2.99 21.85 -17.44
CA ASP A 41 1.92 22.81 -17.24
C ASP A 41 1.80 23.29 -15.77
N TYR A 42 2.23 22.48 -14.80
CA TYR A 42 1.93 22.70 -13.38
C TYR A 42 3.15 22.78 -12.45
N THR A 43 4.38 22.67 -12.97
CA THR A 43 5.60 22.82 -12.15
C THR A 43 6.46 24.00 -12.58
N PRO A 44 7.24 24.60 -11.66
CA PRO A 44 8.14 25.71 -12.01
C PRO A 44 9.20 25.38 -13.06
N LEU A 45 9.52 24.09 -13.26
CA LEU A 45 10.45 23.63 -14.30
C LEU A 45 9.85 23.76 -15.70
N GLY A 46 8.52 23.75 -15.81
CA GLY A 46 7.77 23.94 -17.05
C GLY A 46 8.27 23.09 -18.22
N LYS A 47 8.33 23.72 -19.40
CA LYS A 47 8.77 23.08 -20.65
C LYS A 47 10.20 22.54 -20.58
N ASP A 48 11.10 23.20 -19.86
CA ASP A 48 12.49 22.78 -19.78
C ASP A 48 12.65 21.50 -18.95
N GLY A 49 11.89 21.37 -17.85
CA GLY A 49 11.83 20.13 -17.08
C GLY A 49 11.21 18.97 -17.87
N SER A 50 10.12 19.25 -18.57
CA SER A 50 9.47 18.30 -19.48
C SER A 50 10.43 17.84 -20.58
N LEU A 51 11.19 18.76 -21.19
CA LEU A 51 12.20 18.47 -22.21
C LEU A 51 13.33 17.60 -21.66
N LEU A 52 13.86 17.94 -20.48
CA LEU A 52 14.90 17.17 -19.84
C LEU A 52 14.45 15.74 -19.55
N LEU A 53 13.21 15.57 -19.06
CA LEU A 53 12.66 14.24 -18.80
C LEU A 53 12.38 13.48 -20.09
N LYS A 54 11.88 14.13 -21.16
CA LYS A 54 11.71 13.52 -22.50
C LYS A 54 13.04 13.02 -23.06
N LEU A 55 14.12 13.80 -22.87
CA LEU A 55 15.47 13.43 -23.27
C LEU A 55 15.96 12.22 -22.46
N TRP A 56 15.79 12.26 -21.13
CA TRP A 56 16.20 11.18 -20.23
C TRP A 56 15.46 9.86 -20.53
N LEU A 57 14.16 9.93 -20.83
CA LEU A 57 13.36 8.78 -21.27
C LEU A 57 13.68 8.37 -22.73
N GLY A 58 14.37 9.19 -23.52
CA GLY A 58 14.62 8.90 -24.94
C GLY A 58 13.34 8.84 -25.79
N VAL A 59 12.35 9.68 -25.46
CA VAL A 59 11.04 9.77 -26.15
C VAL A 59 10.88 11.05 -26.98
N MET A 60 12.00 11.74 -27.25
CA MET A 60 12.03 12.94 -28.08
C MET A 60 11.37 12.69 -29.44
N GLY A 61 10.31 13.47 -29.75
CA GLY A 61 9.56 13.38 -31.01
C GLY A 61 8.51 12.27 -31.09
N ASN A 62 8.40 11.39 -30.08
CA ASN A 62 7.46 10.25 -30.11
C ASN A 62 6.11 10.55 -29.44
N PHE A 63 6.01 11.64 -28.69
CA PHE A 63 4.77 12.05 -28.02
C PHE A 63 4.32 13.41 -28.53
N ASP A 64 3.19 13.44 -29.23
CA ASP A 64 2.42 14.66 -29.40
C ASP A 64 1.79 15.04 -28.05
N MET A 65 2.34 16.11 -27.46
CA MET A 65 1.90 16.64 -26.16
C MET A 65 0.93 17.82 -26.32
N ASP A 66 0.88 18.43 -27.51
CA ASP A 66 0.05 19.61 -27.77
C ASP A 66 -1.43 19.22 -27.90
N SER A 67 -1.70 18.01 -28.41
CA SER A 67 -3.04 17.43 -28.41
C SER A 67 -3.45 16.76 -27.09
N PHE A 68 -2.53 16.67 -26.11
CA PHE A 68 -2.78 15.97 -24.86
C PHE A 68 -3.48 16.87 -23.83
N ASN A 69 -4.82 16.76 -23.75
CA ASN A 69 -5.63 17.50 -22.80
C ASN A 69 -5.67 16.78 -21.43
N LEU A 70 -4.83 17.24 -20.50
CA LEU A 70 -4.70 16.63 -19.18
C LEU A 70 -6.03 16.60 -18.39
N PRO A 71 -6.82 17.69 -18.28
CA PRO A 71 -8.13 17.64 -17.64
C PRO A 71 -9.07 16.57 -18.22
N THR A 72 -9.12 16.40 -19.55
CA THR A 72 -9.97 15.35 -20.16
C THR A 72 -9.49 13.95 -19.79
N ILE A 73 -8.18 13.73 -19.83
CA ILE A 73 -7.57 12.43 -19.52
C ILE A 73 -7.72 12.07 -18.03
N LEU A 74 -7.61 13.04 -17.13
CA LEU A 74 -7.81 12.82 -15.68
C LEU A 74 -9.29 12.64 -15.30
N ASN A 75 -10.23 12.77 -16.24
CA ASN A 75 -11.63 12.38 -16.06
C ASN A 75 -11.93 11.00 -16.66
N ASP A 76 -10.96 10.34 -17.30
CA ASP A 76 -11.12 8.99 -17.81
C ASP A 76 -10.96 7.96 -16.69
N ASN A 77 -12.00 7.13 -16.49
CA ASN A 77 -12.03 6.16 -15.39
C ASN A 77 -10.93 5.10 -15.49
N PHE A 78 -10.54 4.69 -16.71
CA PHE A 78 -9.49 3.69 -16.89
C PHE A 78 -8.13 4.29 -16.53
N VAL A 79 -7.88 5.54 -16.92
CA VAL A 79 -6.66 6.26 -16.53
C VAL A 79 -6.59 6.46 -15.01
N LEU A 80 -7.69 6.88 -14.39
CA LEU A 80 -7.77 7.04 -12.94
C LEU A 80 -7.49 5.73 -12.21
N GLU A 81 -8.14 4.63 -12.63
CA GLU A 81 -7.89 3.30 -12.08
C GLU A 81 -6.41 2.94 -12.13
N GLN A 82 -5.75 3.13 -13.27
CA GLN A 82 -4.32 2.87 -13.39
C GLN A 82 -3.49 3.75 -12.44
N LEU A 83 -3.76 5.07 -12.39
CA LEU A 83 -3.01 5.98 -11.53
C LEU A 83 -3.14 5.65 -10.04
N TYR A 84 -4.34 5.34 -9.55
CA TYR A 84 -4.53 5.02 -8.13
C TYR A 84 -4.01 3.65 -7.76
N THR A 85 -4.24 2.64 -8.60
CA THR A 85 -3.88 1.25 -8.28
C THR A 85 -2.36 1.04 -8.28
N GLU A 86 -1.64 1.77 -9.15
CA GLU A 86 -0.17 1.87 -9.17
C GLU A 86 0.39 2.77 -8.06
N GLY A 87 -0.47 3.53 -7.38
CA GLY A 87 -0.06 4.47 -6.34
C GLY A 87 0.61 5.74 -6.85
N ALA A 88 0.39 6.08 -8.12
CA ALA A 88 0.94 7.27 -8.77
C ALA A 88 0.16 8.54 -8.42
N THR A 89 -1.02 8.42 -7.80
CA THR A 89 -1.83 9.55 -7.35
C THR A 89 -2.53 9.24 -6.03
N ASP A 90 -2.75 10.29 -5.24
CA ASP A 90 -3.54 10.30 -4.00
C ASP A 90 -4.65 11.36 -4.12
N TYR A 91 -5.64 11.31 -3.22
CA TYR A 91 -6.78 12.25 -3.11
C TYR A 91 -7.69 12.35 -4.35
N TRP A 92 -8.91 12.83 -4.14
CA TRP A 92 -9.78 13.34 -5.20
C TRP A 92 -9.99 14.85 -5.03
N PRO A 93 -9.79 15.69 -6.06
CA PRO A 93 -9.28 15.37 -7.38
C PRO A 93 -7.82 14.87 -7.35
N PRO A 94 -7.38 14.07 -8.35
CA PRO A 94 -6.10 13.36 -8.32
C PRO A 94 -4.91 14.29 -8.14
N ARG A 95 -4.07 14.00 -7.15
CA ARG A 95 -2.77 14.64 -6.92
C ARG A 95 -1.66 13.62 -7.10
N LEU A 96 -0.75 13.87 -8.05
CA LEU A 96 0.36 12.96 -8.30
C LEU A 96 1.19 12.73 -7.03
N SER A 97 1.26 11.46 -6.63
CA SER A 97 2.01 10.98 -5.48
C SER A 97 3.24 10.28 -6.00
N LEU A 98 4.37 10.95 -5.85
CA LEU A 98 5.65 10.48 -6.39
C LEU A 98 6.67 10.29 -5.26
N GLN A 99 6.14 9.89 -4.10
CA GLN A 99 6.92 9.44 -2.96
C GLN A 99 7.45 8.04 -3.23
N ASP A 100 8.69 7.79 -2.84
CA ASP A 100 9.33 6.47 -2.94
C ASP A 100 8.63 5.43 -2.05
N CYS A 101 9.08 4.18 -2.16
CA CYS A 101 8.72 3.08 -1.26
C CYS A 101 8.87 3.47 0.22
N TYR A 102 8.16 2.75 1.10
CA TYR A 102 8.07 2.93 2.56
C TYR A 102 9.28 3.66 3.14
N LYS A 103 9.08 4.94 3.49
CA LYS A 103 10.18 5.81 3.91
C LYS A 103 10.69 5.49 5.30
N GLU A 104 9.84 4.85 6.10
CA GLU A 104 10.09 4.57 7.50
C GLU A 104 9.29 3.35 7.94
N ILE A 105 9.96 2.45 8.67
CA ILE A 105 9.34 1.35 9.41
C ILE A 105 9.52 1.67 10.88
N ILE A 106 8.41 1.83 11.59
CA ILE A 106 8.40 2.21 13.00
C ILE A 106 8.18 0.94 13.82
N ASP A 107 9.18 0.53 14.59
CA ASP A 107 9.06 -0.54 15.57
C ASP A 107 8.36 -0.01 16.84
N LEU A 108 7.29 -0.68 17.24
CA LEU A 108 6.46 -0.35 18.40
C LEU A 108 6.41 -1.56 19.34
N ASP A 109 7.30 -1.55 20.32
CA ASP A 109 7.27 -2.51 21.44
C ASP A 109 6.29 -2.04 22.51
N ALA A 110 5.06 -2.55 22.42
CA ALA A 110 3.99 -2.12 23.30
C ALA A 110 4.18 -2.69 24.71
N THR A 111 4.24 -1.82 25.70
CA THR A 111 4.13 -2.18 27.12
C THR A 111 2.66 -2.18 27.58
N GLU A 112 1.83 -1.38 26.91
CA GLU A 112 0.40 -1.30 27.13
C GLU A 112 -0.32 -2.49 26.50
N ARG A 113 -1.43 -2.89 27.14
CA ARG A 113 -2.26 -4.01 26.65
C ARG A 113 -3.33 -3.58 25.66
N VAL A 114 -3.51 -2.28 25.46
CA VAL A 114 -4.37 -1.74 24.42
C VAL A 114 -3.49 -0.85 23.56
N ILE A 115 -3.34 -1.22 22.30
CA ILE A 115 -2.70 -0.38 21.29
C ILE A 115 -3.82 0.16 20.42
N ASP A 116 -3.89 1.47 20.27
CA ASP A 116 -4.87 2.16 19.43
C ASP A 116 -4.09 3.14 18.56
N MET A 117 -4.21 3.01 17.25
CA MET A 117 -3.45 3.82 16.32
C MET A 117 -4.26 4.16 15.07
N ASP A 118 -4.00 5.36 14.57
CA ASP A 118 -4.51 5.83 13.31
C ASP A 118 -3.39 5.87 12.27
N ILE A 119 -3.72 5.42 11.07
CA ILE A 119 -2.83 5.35 9.91
C ILE A 119 -3.48 6.17 8.82
N VAL A 120 -2.83 7.27 8.46
CA VAL A 120 -3.25 8.14 7.36
C VAL A 120 -2.97 7.41 6.06
N GLY A 121 -3.99 7.23 5.21
CA GLY A 121 -3.91 6.50 3.95
C GLY A 121 -2.83 7.05 3.02
N GLU A 122 -2.66 8.37 2.96
CA GLU A 122 -1.75 8.93 1.96
C GLU A 122 -0.30 8.98 2.44
N HIS A 123 -0.05 8.45 3.64
CA HIS A 123 1.28 8.32 4.21
C HIS A 123 1.77 6.88 4.03
N ARG A 124 2.82 6.71 3.21
CA ARG A 124 3.51 5.42 2.98
C ARG A 124 4.40 5.05 4.17
N LEU A 125 3.78 4.80 5.33
CA LEU A 125 4.42 4.36 6.57
C LEU A 125 4.18 2.87 6.79
N GLY A 126 5.17 2.21 7.40
CA GLY A 126 5.04 0.86 7.92
C GLY A 126 5.26 0.82 9.43
N PHE A 127 4.66 -0.16 10.08
CA PHE A 127 4.79 -0.37 11.53
C PHE A 127 5.05 -1.84 11.82
N ILE A 128 5.86 -2.10 12.84
CA ILE A 128 6.00 -3.42 13.44
C ILE A 128 5.53 -3.30 14.87
N ILE A 129 4.36 -3.88 15.18
CA ILE A 129 3.84 -3.89 16.54
C ILE A 129 4.24 -5.20 17.19
N THR A 130 4.93 -5.13 18.32
CA THR A 130 5.17 -6.26 19.21
C THR A 130 4.31 -6.09 20.46
N SER A 131 3.36 -7.01 20.67
CA SER A 131 2.53 -6.98 21.89
C SER A 131 3.31 -7.46 23.12
N PRO A 132 2.86 -7.14 24.35
CA PRO A 132 3.26 -7.92 25.52
C PRO A 132 3.00 -9.42 25.30
N PRO A 133 3.72 -10.31 26.00
CA PRO A 133 3.41 -11.73 25.97
C PRO A 133 1.93 -11.98 26.26
N THR A 134 1.30 -12.84 25.47
CA THR A 134 -0.11 -13.20 25.63
C THR A 134 -0.38 -14.59 25.07
N LEU A 135 -1.54 -15.19 25.36
CA LEU A 135 -2.06 -16.36 24.65
C LEU A 135 -3.07 -15.99 23.57
N ALA A 136 -3.64 -14.79 23.64
CA ALA A 136 -4.68 -14.34 22.73
C ALA A 136 -4.70 -12.81 22.63
N ALA A 137 -5.21 -12.28 21.53
CA ALA A 137 -5.52 -10.87 21.40
C ALA A 137 -6.77 -10.69 20.54
N THR A 138 -7.40 -9.53 20.64
CA THR A 138 -8.46 -9.10 19.72
C THR A 138 -7.90 -7.97 18.87
N LEU A 139 -7.95 -8.17 17.55
CA LEU A 139 -7.58 -7.18 16.55
C LEU A 139 -8.86 -6.59 15.97
N TYR A 140 -9.01 -5.28 16.09
CA TYR A 140 -9.99 -4.48 15.39
C TYR A 140 -9.26 -3.64 14.35
N THR A 141 -9.79 -3.59 13.13
CA THR A 141 -9.32 -2.68 12.09
C THR A 141 -10.50 -2.11 11.33
N SER A 142 -10.42 -0.85 10.95
CA SER A 142 -11.44 -0.18 10.13
C SER A 142 -10.82 0.92 9.28
N PHE A 143 -11.57 1.43 8.32
CA PHE A 143 -11.20 2.66 7.64
C PHE A 143 -12.43 3.52 7.37
N ASN A 144 -12.22 4.83 7.37
CA ASN A 144 -13.21 5.82 6.97
C ASN A 144 -12.61 6.68 5.85
N LEU A 145 -13.49 7.25 5.04
CA LEU A 145 -13.09 8.17 3.98
C LEU A 145 -13.58 9.57 4.32
N ASP A 146 -12.70 10.55 4.14
CA ASP A 146 -13.10 11.93 4.02
C ASP A 146 -13.90 12.10 2.71
N LEU A 147 -15.01 12.83 2.74
CA LEU A 147 -15.87 13.00 1.57
C LEU A 147 -15.39 14.12 0.64
N ASP A 148 -14.60 15.06 1.17
CA ASP A 148 -14.15 16.23 0.43
C ASP A 148 -12.98 15.86 -0.48
N ASP A 149 -12.00 15.13 0.05
CA ASP A 149 -10.78 14.77 -0.68
C ASP A 149 -10.55 13.26 -0.85
N HIS A 150 -11.50 12.44 -0.40
CA HIS A 150 -11.43 10.97 -0.49
C HIS A 150 -10.21 10.35 0.20
N SER A 151 -9.52 11.10 1.07
CA SER A 151 -8.45 10.54 1.88
C SER A 151 -8.99 9.51 2.87
N ALA A 152 -8.23 8.44 3.11
CA ALA A 152 -8.62 7.43 4.07
C ALA A 152 -7.92 7.62 5.42
N LEU A 153 -8.66 7.37 6.50
CA LEU A 153 -8.11 7.17 7.84
C LEU A 153 -8.38 5.74 8.27
N HIS A 154 -7.31 4.98 8.44
CA HIS A 154 -7.36 3.62 8.93
C HIS A 154 -7.17 3.62 10.45
N ASN A 155 -8.06 2.95 11.18
CA ASN A 155 -7.90 2.75 12.61
C ASN A 155 -7.56 1.28 12.87
N LEU A 156 -6.55 1.05 13.71
CA LEU A 156 -6.21 -0.27 14.23
C LEU A 156 -6.22 -0.23 15.76
N LYS A 157 -6.87 -1.24 16.35
CA LYS A 157 -6.86 -1.45 17.78
C LYS A 157 -6.53 -2.90 18.12
N LEU A 158 -5.43 -3.11 18.84
CA LEU A 158 -5.04 -4.42 19.39
C LEU A 158 -5.30 -4.45 20.88
N ILE A 159 -6.13 -5.39 21.32
CA ILE A 159 -6.49 -5.58 22.72
C ILE A 159 -5.93 -6.90 23.21
N VAL A 160 -5.02 -6.84 24.16
CA VAL A 160 -4.43 -7.97 24.85
C VAL A 160 -5.15 -8.14 26.20
N PRO A 161 -5.84 -9.25 26.46
CA PRO A 161 -6.54 -9.46 27.71
C PRO A 161 -5.57 -9.52 28.90
N THR A 162 -6.08 -9.13 30.06
CA THR A 162 -5.39 -9.27 31.35
C THR A 162 -6.18 -10.29 32.16
N THR A 163 -5.83 -11.57 32.06
CA THR A 163 -6.41 -12.60 32.94
C THR A 163 -5.36 -13.10 33.92
N PRO A 164 -5.64 -13.14 35.24
CA PRO A 164 -4.70 -13.67 36.24
C PRO A 164 -4.26 -15.11 35.95
N GLN A 165 -5.11 -15.88 35.24
CA GLN A 165 -4.81 -17.24 34.79
C GLN A 165 -3.80 -17.30 33.63
N GLN A 166 -3.63 -16.22 32.84
CA GLN A 166 -2.66 -16.17 31.76
C GLN A 166 -1.24 -15.94 32.29
N GLU A 167 -1.07 -15.09 33.31
CA GLU A 167 0.26 -14.73 33.86
C GLU A 167 1.05 -15.91 34.45
N GLN A 168 0.38 -17.04 34.71
CA GLN A 168 1.00 -18.27 35.19
C GLN A 168 1.31 -19.29 34.06
N SER A 169 0.99 -18.98 32.81
CA SER A 169 1.18 -19.88 31.68
C SER A 169 2.58 -19.72 31.08
N GLN A 170 3.34 -20.82 31.02
CA GLN A 170 4.68 -20.85 30.42
C GLN A 170 4.71 -20.66 28.89
N ASN A 171 3.54 -20.64 28.24
CA ASN A 171 3.41 -20.63 26.77
C ASN A 171 3.02 -19.26 26.19
N MET A 172 3.02 -18.20 26.98
CA MET A 172 2.75 -16.85 26.49
C MET A 172 3.88 -16.39 25.56
N GLN A 173 3.54 -15.82 24.41
CA GLN A 173 4.50 -15.19 23.52
C GLN A 173 3.98 -13.85 23.00
N PRO A 174 4.88 -12.91 22.65
CA PRO A 174 4.50 -11.69 21.94
C PRO A 174 3.84 -11.99 20.60
N ILE A 175 2.87 -11.16 20.21
CA ILE A 175 2.33 -11.16 18.85
C ILE A 175 3.02 -10.04 18.07
N LYS A 176 3.69 -10.40 16.96
CA LYS A 176 4.25 -9.44 16.02
C LYS A 176 3.29 -9.21 14.85
N ILE A 177 2.92 -7.96 14.63
CA ILE A 177 2.03 -7.55 13.54
C ILE A 177 2.80 -6.57 12.65
N LEU A 178 2.99 -6.93 11.37
CA LEU A 178 3.43 -6.00 10.35
C LEU A 178 2.22 -5.21 9.84
N ILE A 179 2.28 -3.89 9.88
CA ILE A 179 1.28 -3.03 9.24
C ILE A 179 1.96 -2.28 8.13
N LEU A 180 1.36 -2.29 6.94
CA LEU A 180 1.98 -1.74 5.76
C LEU A 180 0.95 -1.00 4.90
N ASN A 181 1.17 0.30 4.69
CA ASN A 181 0.33 1.11 3.81
C ASN A 181 0.78 1.01 2.35
N ALA A 182 0.08 0.22 1.54
CA ALA A 182 0.48 -0.06 0.17
C ALA A 182 0.45 1.20 -0.71
N GLY A 183 -0.46 2.14 -0.46
CA GLY A 183 -0.75 3.25 -1.36
C GLY A 183 -0.95 2.76 -2.80
N GLY A 184 -1.69 1.65 -2.98
CA GLY A 184 -1.83 0.91 -4.23
C GLY A 184 -0.95 -0.35 -4.31
N ILE A 185 -1.57 -1.53 -4.35
CA ILE A 185 -0.86 -2.83 -4.38
C ILE A 185 -0.19 -3.16 -5.71
N ARG A 186 -0.51 -2.43 -6.80
CA ARG A 186 0.22 -2.58 -8.06
C ARG A 186 1.51 -1.79 -8.10
N ASN A 187 1.74 -0.90 -7.11
CA ASN A 187 3.01 -0.21 -6.97
C ASN A 187 4.17 -1.23 -7.06
N PRO A 188 5.10 -1.09 -8.01
CA PRO A 188 6.16 -2.08 -8.24
C PRO A 188 7.03 -2.35 -7.01
N ALA A 189 7.14 -1.39 -6.10
CA ALA A 189 7.91 -1.52 -4.88
C ALA A 189 7.15 -2.24 -3.74
N PHE A 190 5.83 -2.43 -3.86
CA PHE A 190 5.01 -3.05 -2.82
C PHE A 190 5.47 -4.49 -2.51
N THR A 191 5.43 -5.38 -3.51
CA THR A 191 5.71 -6.81 -3.30
C THR A 191 7.15 -7.08 -2.82
N PRO A 192 8.20 -6.46 -3.39
CA PRO A 192 9.56 -6.62 -2.90
C PRO A 192 9.72 -6.12 -1.45
N SER A 193 9.15 -4.95 -1.13
CA SER A 193 9.23 -4.38 0.22
C SER A 193 8.49 -5.24 1.23
N PHE A 194 7.27 -5.66 0.91
CA PHE A 194 6.48 -6.54 1.76
C PHE A 194 7.22 -7.85 2.05
N THR A 195 7.79 -8.47 1.02
CA THR A 195 8.58 -9.71 1.16
C THR A 195 9.81 -9.48 2.03
N HIS A 196 10.54 -8.40 1.80
CA HIS A 196 11.72 -8.05 2.61
C HIS A 196 11.37 -7.88 4.08
N LEU A 197 10.31 -7.13 4.39
CA LEU A 197 9.85 -6.87 5.76
C LEU A 197 9.36 -8.16 6.44
N CYS A 198 8.64 -9.01 5.71
CA CYS A 198 8.22 -10.31 6.23
C CYS A 198 9.43 -11.19 6.58
N ASN A 199 10.44 -11.23 5.71
CA ASN A 199 11.65 -12.01 5.95
C ASN A 199 12.49 -11.45 7.11
N HIS A 200 12.56 -10.13 7.25
CA HIS A 200 13.35 -9.48 8.28
C HIS A 200 12.71 -9.56 9.67
N HIS A 201 11.42 -9.26 9.79
CA HIS A 201 10.74 -9.18 11.09
C HIS A 201 10.01 -10.46 11.49
N ASN A 202 9.78 -11.38 10.54
CA ASN A 202 9.02 -12.62 10.72
C ASN A 202 7.68 -12.40 11.45
N PRO A 203 6.79 -11.54 10.92
CA PRO A 203 5.53 -11.21 11.58
C PRO A 203 4.57 -12.40 11.59
N HIS A 204 3.77 -12.51 12.65
CA HIS A 204 2.73 -13.55 12.75
C HIS A 204 1.48 -13.19 11.94
N VAL A 205 1.21 -11.89 11.86
CA VAL A 205 0.07 -11.28 11.18
C VAL A 205 0.58 -10.10 10.36
N ALA A 206 0.04 -9.91 9.16
CA ALA A 206 0.26 -8.69 8.39
C ALA A 206 -1.08 -8.00 8.08
N LEU A 207 -1.14 -6.69 8.31
CA LEU A 207 -2.23 -5.82 7.89
C LEU A 207 -1.72 -4.92 6.75
N VAL A 208 -2.30 -5.06 5.56
CA VAL A 208 -2.05 -4.17 4.44
C VAL A 208 -3.20 -3.18 4.35
N THR A 209 -2.90 -1.88 4.31
CA THR A 209 -3.87 -0.78 4.13
C THR A 209 -3.68 -0.12 2.77
N GLU A 210 -4.62 0.73 2.35
CA GLU A 210 -4.63 1.36 1.02
C GLU A 210 -4.37 0.37 -0.11
N THR A 211 -5.14 -0.72 -0.14
CA THR A 211 -4.94 -1.72 -1.19
C THR A 211 -5.32 -1.17 -2.57
N ARG A 212 -6.32 -0.28 -2.61
CA ARG A 212 -6.86 0.44 -3.79
C ARG A 212 -7.30 -0.43 -4.99
N VAL A 213 -7.09 -1.74 -4.91
CA VAL A 213 -7.52 -2.74 -5.89
C VAL A 213 -8.52 -3.69 -5.24
N GLY A 214 -9.64 -3.90 -5.91
CA GLY A 214 -10.69 -4.83 -5.51
C GLY A 214 -10.79 -6.08 -6.40
N GLY A 215 -11.87 -6.85 -6.22
CA GLY A 215 -12.23 -7.94 -7.13
C GLY A 215 -11.22 -9.09 -7.26
N VAL A 216 -11.13 -9.65 -8.47
CA VAL A 216 -10.30 -10.84 -8.77
C VAL A 216 -8.81 -10.53 -8.65
N GLU A 217 -8.39 -9.36 -9.11
CA GLU A 217 -7.00 -8.94 -9.06
C GLU A 217 -6.48 -8.82 -7.62
N SER A 218 -7.25 -8.15 -6.75
CA SER A 218 -6.95 -8.07 -5.31
C SER A 218 -6.82 -9.45 -4.68
N ARG A 219 -7.68 -10.40 -5.07
CA ARG A 219 -7.58 -11.79 -4.61
C ARG A 219 -6.29 -12.45 -5.10
N THR A 220 -5.94 -12.32 -6.38
CA THR A 220 -4.73 -12.92 -6.95
C THR A 220 -3.47 -12.41 -6.26
N HIS A 221 -3.33 -11.10 -6.08
CA HIS A 221 -2.20 -10.52 -5.34
C HIS A 221 -2.17 -10.96 -3.89
N ARG A 222 -3.30 -10.94 -3.19
CA ARG A 222 -3.36 -11.37 -1.79
C ARG A 222 -2.92 -12.83 -1.60
N MET A 223 -3.28 -13.70 -2.54
CA MET A 223 -2.87 -15.11 -2.51
C MET A 223 -1.38 -15.32 -2.83
N SER A 224 -0.68 -14.34 -3.42
CA SER A 224 0.76 -14.42 -3.68
C SER A 224 1.64 -13.92 -2.53
N MET A 225 1.06 -13.35 -1.46
CA MET A 225 1.79 -12.74 -0.34
C MET A 225 2.47 -13.74 0.63
N ASN A 226 2.58 -15.03 0.27
CA ASN A 226 3.16 -16.09 1.12
C ASN A 226 2.56 -16.20 2.54
N PHE A 227 1.29 -15.81 2.69
CA PHE A 227 0.49 -16.08 3.88
C PHE A 227 -0.60 -17.11 3.54
N PRO A 228 -0.73 -18.21 4.31
CA PRO A 228 -1.65 -19.29 3.96
C PRO A 228 -3.13 -18.90 4.08
N TYR A 229 -3.44 -17.89 4.89
CA TYR A 229 -4.81 -17.44 5.11
C TYR A 229 -4.94 -15.93 5.07
N SER A 230 -6.11 -15.46 4.67
CA SER A 230 -6.39 -14.03 4.61
C SER A 230 -7.89 -13.69 4.70
N SER A 231 -8.14 -12.47 5.17
CA SER A 231 -9.41 -11.76 5.10
C SER A 231 -9.17 -10.37 4.52
N TYR A 232 -10.21 -9.65 4.14
CA TYR A 232 -10.08 -8.37 3.46
C TYR A 232 -11.31 -7.49 3.60
N LEU A 233 -11.12 -6.20 3.39
CA LEU A 233 -12.13 -5.18 3.15
C LEU A 233 -11.88 -4.58 1.76
N GLN A 234 -12.93 -4.40 0.97
CA GLN A 234 -12.82 -3.80 -0.36
C GLN A 234 -12.55 -2.30 -0.23
N PRO A 235 -11.75 -1.69 -1.14
CA PRO A 235 -11.71 -0.24 -1.25
C PRO A 235 -13.07 0.31 -1.69
N VAL A 236 -13.32 1.59 -1.42
CA VAL A 236 -14.47 2.32 -1.98
C VAL A 236 -13.97 3.15 -3.15
N GLY A 237 -14.37 2.78 -4.36
CA GLY A 237 -13.71 3.29 -5.57
C GLY A 237 -12.23 2.92 -5.53
N TYR A 238 -11.36 3.92 -5.47
CA TYR A 238 -9.91 3.76 -5.44
C TYR A 238 -9.27 3.97 -4.06
N PHE A 239 -10.08 4.18 -3.01
CA PHE A 239 -9.57 4.64 -1.71
C PHE A 239 -9.77 3.59 -0.60
N GLY A 240 -8.77 3.47 0.27
CA GLY A 240 -8.77 2.52 1.35
C GLY A 240 -8.61 1.07 0.88
N GLY A 241 -9.43 0.20 1.47
CA GLY A 241 -9.28 -1.25 1.34
C GLY A 241 -8.18 -1.78 2.26
N GLN A 242 -8.36 -3.01 2.72
CA GLN A 242 -7.48 -3.62 3.70
C GLN A 242 -7.35 -5.12 3.48
N TRP A 243 -6.16 -5.68 3.71
CA TRP A 243 -5.95 -7.12 3.82
C TRP A 243 -5.44 -7.49 5.20
N LEU A 244 -6.05 -8.50 5.81
CA LEU A 244 -5.53 -9.16 6.99
C LEU A 244 -4.97 -10.52 6.57
N LEU A 245 -3.67 -10.73 6.77
CA LEU A 245 -2.94 -11.94 6.39
C LEU A 245 -2.36 -12.59 7.66
N TRP A 246 -2.39 -13.91 7.77
CA TRP A 246 -1.81 -14.59 8.94
C TRP A 246 -1.30 -15.98 8.65
N ASN A 247 -0.33 -16.41 9.45
CA ASN A 247 0.23 -17.75 9.40
C ASN A 247 -0.44 -18.65 10.45
N SER A 248 -1.23 -19.62 9.99
CA SER A 248 -1.96 -20.56 10.86
C SER A 248 -1.06 -21.52 11.64
N ASN A 249 0.22 -21.63 11.28
CA ASN A 249 1.14 -22.53 11.97
C ASN A 249 1.39 -22.06 13.40
N PHE A 250 1.39 -20.74 13.62
CA PHE A 250 1.68 -20.12 14.91
C PHE A 250 0.44 -19.64 15.65
N PHE A 251 -0.61 -19.23 14.92
CA PHE A 251 -1.81 -18.66 15.52
C PHE A 251 -3.09 -19.07 14.79
N THR A 252 -4.17 -19.28 15.54
CA THR A 252 -5.52 -19.28 14.97
C THR A 252 -6.07 -17.86 14.93
N CYS A 253 -6.63 -17.49 13.78
CA CYS A 253 -7.37 -16.25 13.59
C CYS A 253 -8.84 -16.58 13.36
N GLN A 254 -9.68 -16.18 14.31
CA GLN A 254 -11.14 -16.34 14.22
C GLN A 254 -11.75 -14.98 13.89
N LEU A 255 -12.32 -14.85 12.69
CA LEU A 255 -13.09 -13.67 12.31
C LEU A 255 -14.39 -13.61 13.14
N ILE A 256 -14.56 -12.54 13.93
CA ILE A 256 -15.75 -12.32 14.76
C ILE A 256 -16.80 -11.53 13.97
N CYS A 257 -16.36 -10.46 13.30
CA CYS A 257 -17.24 -9.57 12.56
C CYS A 257 -16.49 -9.02 11.34
N ARG A 258 -17.22 -8.82 10.24
CA ARG A 258 -16.75 -8.11 9.07
C ARG A 258 -17.91 -7.32 8.48
N THR A 259 -17.72 -6.03 8.30
CA THR A 259 -18.59 -5.13 7.54
C THR A 259 -17.88 -4.70 6.26
N ASP A 260 -18.44 -3.74 5.54
CA ASP A 260 -17.78 -3.18 4.36
C ASP A 260 -16.52 -2.37 4.71
N ARG A 261 -16.43 -1.85 5.94
CA ARG A 261 -15.36 -0.94 6.37
C ARG A 261 -14.69 -1.31 7.69
N SER A 262 -15.07 -2.41 8.32
CA SER A 262 -14.46 -2.85 9.57
C SER A 262 -14.34 -4.36 9.65
N LEU A 263 -13.33 -4.80 10.39
CA LEU A 263 -13.06 -6.20 10.66
C LEU A 263 -12.65 -6.37 12.12
N VAL A 264 -13.18 -7.40 12.75
CA VAL A 264 -12.81 -7.82 14.11
C VAL A 264 -12.39 -9.27 14.08
N ALA A 265 -11.18 -9.56 14.56
CA ALA A 265 -10.63 -10.90 14.63
C ALA A 265 -10.10 -11.20 16.03
N LYS A 266 -10.24 -12.45 16.45
CA LYS A 266 -9.59 -12.99 17.64
C LYS A 266 -8.38 -13.81 17.22
N LEU A 267 -7.21 -13.40 17.70
CA LEU A 267 -5.94 -14.08 17.52
C LEU A 267 -5.70 -14.96 18.75
N ARG A 268 -5.26 -16.20 18.56
CA ARG A 268 -4.84 -17.10 19.64
C ARG A 268 -3.58 -17.83 19.23
N ILE A 269 -2.59 -17.88 20.12
CA ILE A 269 -1.40 -18.71 19.93
C ILE A 269 -1.82 -20.17 19.86
N ASN A 270 -1.27 -20.91 18.91
CA ASN A 270 -1.36 -22.35 18.91
C ASN A 270 -0.46 -22.87 20.02
N THR A 271 -1.03 -23.34 21.11
CA THR A 271 -0.27 -24.10 22.10
C THR A 271 0.08 -25.46 21.49
N PRO A 272 1.32 -25.96 21.68
CA PRO A 272 1.70 -27.29 21.25
C PRO A 272 0.84 -28.39 21.90
#